data_AF-A0A419HVE3-F1
#
_entry.id   AF-A0A419HVE3-F1
#
_cell.length_a   1.000
_cell.length_b   1.000
_cell.length_c   1.000
_cell.angle_alpha   90.00
_cell.angle_beta   90.00
_cell.angle_gamma   90.00
#
_symmetry.space_group_name_H-M   'P 1'
#
loop_
_entity.id
_entity.type
_entity.pdbx_description
1 polymer ?
#
loop_
_entity_poly.entity_id
_entity_poly.type
_entity_poly.pdbx_seq_one_letter_code
_entity_poly.pdbx_strand_id
1 'polypeptide(L)' 'MPGTGPNRIGRAARAAGVAPIDAVLVDIADLDLLRADCVAAAASGFAAKACVHPRQVEVVRAAFTWRTERL' A
#
# COMPACT_ATOMS: atom_id res chain seq x y z
N MET A 1 -9.81 -6.58 -12.59
CA MET A 1 -9.33 -6.00 -11.32
C MET A 1 -8.64 -4.68 -11.62
N PRO A 2 -8.94 -3.55 -10.96
CA PRO A 2 -8.30 -2.28 -11.28
C PRO A 2 -6.79 -2.41 -11.00
N GLY A 3 -5.97 -2.12 -12.02
CA GLY A 3 -4.54 -1.80 -11.84
C GLY A 3 -3.54 -2.97 -11.71
N THR A 4 -3.68 -4.07 -12.48
CA THR A 4 -2.75 -5.23 -12.42
C THR A 4 -1.39 -5.01 -13.12
N GLY A 5 -0.87 -3.78 -13.10
CA GLY A 5 0.45 -3.42 -13.64
C GLY A 5 1.23 -2.55 -12.65
N PRO A 6 2.58 -2.53 -12.71
CA PRO A 6 3.40 -1.81 -11.74
C PRO A 6 3.04 -0.31 -11.74
N ASN A 7 2.60 0.20 -10.59
CA ASN A 7 2.14 1.58 -10.46
C ASN A 7 3.31 2.57 -10.54
N ARG A 8 3.32 3.39 -11.62
CA ARG A 8 4.39 4.36 -11.90
C ARG A 8 4.49 5.51 -10.87
N ILE A 9 3.40 5.83 -10.18
CA ILE A 9 3.33 6.95 -9.23
C ILE A 9 4.20 6.66 -8.00
N GLY A 10 4.06 5.48 -7.40
CA GLY A 10 4.86 5.08 -6.24
C GLY A 10 6.37 5.14 -6.54
N ARG A 11 6.77 4.62 -7.70
CA ARG A 11 8.17 4.63 -8.15
C ARG A 11 8.70 6.06 -8.41
N ALA A 12 7.93 6.88 -9.12
CA ALA A 12 8.33 8.25 -9.43
C ALA A 12 8.46 9.12 -8.17
N ALA A 13 7.50 9.02 -7.24
CA ALA A 13 7.56 9.74 -5.97
C ALA A 13 8.77 9.31 -5.13
N ARG A 14 9.07 8.00 -5.05
CA ARG A 14 10.28 7.50 -4.37
C ARG A 14 11.56 8.03 -5.01
N ALA A 15 11.64 8.07 -6.34
CA ALA A 15 12.78 8.64 -7.06
C ALA A 15 12.96 10.15 -6.79
N ALA A 16 11.86 10.85 -6.51
CA ALA A 16 11.85 12.26 -6.11
C ALA A 16 12.00 12.48 -4.59
N GLY A 17 12.24 11.44 -3.78
CA GLY A 17 12.35 11.54 -2.33
C GLY A 17 11.02 11.81 -1.60
N VAL A 18 9.89 11.65 -2.27
CA VAL A 18 8.54 11.84 -1.71
C VAL A 18 7.98 10.48 -1.29
N ALA A 19 7.42 10.40 -0.08
CA ALA A 19 6.75 9.20 0.43
C ALA A 19 5.32 9.10 -0.15
N PRO A 20 5.02 8.16 -1.07
CA PRO A 20 3.70 8.08 -1.68
C PRO A 20 2.74 7.26 -0.81
N ILE A 21 1.50 7.72 -0.71
CA ILE A 21 0.41 7.03 0.00
C ILE A 21 -0.57 6.47 -1.04
N ASP A 22 -0.88 5.19 -0.95
CA ASP A 22 -1.81 4.51 -1.85
C ASP A 22 -3.27 4.82 -1.48
N ALA A 23 -4.14 4.74 -2.49
CA ALA A 23 -5.55 5.03 -2.37
C ALA A 23 -6.28 4.02 -1.47
N VAL A 24 -7.47 4.37 -1.02
CA VAL A 24 -8.31 3.53 -0.17
C VAL A 24 -8.82 2.31 -0.94
N LEU A 25 -8.98 1.18 -0.24
CA LEU A 25 -9.78 0.06 -0.73
C LEU A 25 -11.14 0.11 -0.04
N VAL A 26 -12.20 0.28 -0.83
CA VAL A 26 -13.55 0.59 -0.32
C VAL A 26 -14.35 -0.65 0.09
N ASP A 27 -13.95 -1.84 -0.34
CA ASP A 27 -14.53 -3.08 0.16
C ASP A 27 -14.00 -3.37 1.56
N ILE A 28 -14.76 -2.95 2.57
CA ILE A 28 -14.36 -3.05 3.98
C ILE A 28 -14.38 -4.51 4.47
N ALA A 29 -15.21 -5.37 3.87
CA ALA A 29 -15.41 -6.73 4.33
C ALA A 29 -14.30 -7.67 3.85
N ASP A 30 -13.76 -7.42 2.65
CA ASP A 30 -12.75 -8.27 2.04
C ASP A 30 -11.31 -7.90 2.46
N LEU A 31 -10.90 -8.44 3.61
CA LEU A 31 -9.56 -8.26 4.14
C LEU A 31 -8.49 -9.02 3.34
N ASP A 32 -8.87 -10.03 2.55
CA ASP A 32 -7.93 -10.79 1.74
C ASP A 32 -7.56 -10.04 0.47
N LEU A 33 -8.56 -9.43 -0.18
CA LEU A 33 -8.36 -8.47 -1.25
C LEU A 33 -7.52 -7.30 -0.77
N LEU A 34 -7.83 -6.72 0.40
CA LEU A 34 -7.02 -5.65 0.99
C LEU A 34 -5.55 -6.05 1.16
N ARG A 35 -5.29 -7.26 1.66
CA ARG A 35 -3.91 -7.75 1.88
C ARG A 35 -3.14 -7.87 0.57
N ALA A 36 -3.75 -8.49 -0.45
CA ALA A 36 -3.13 -8.63 -1.76
C ALA A 36 -2.82 -7.26 -2.38
N ASP A 37 -3.75 -6.32 -2.26
CA ASP A 37 -3.61 -4.95 -2.75
C ASP A 37 -2.48 -4.19 -2.02
N CYS A 38 -2.41 -4.29 -0.69
CA CYS A 38 -1.34 -3.67 0.09
C CYS A 38 0.05 -4.22 -0.26
N VAL A 39 0.17 -5.54 -0.46
CA VAL A 39 1.43 -6.17 -0.88
C VAL A 39 1.87 -5.67 -2.26
N ALA A 40 0.94 -5.57 -3.21
CA ALA A 40 1.22 -5.03 -4.54
C ALA A 40 1.63 -3.54 -4.49
N ALA A 41 0.96 -2.74 -3.65
CA ALA A 41 1.28 -1.34 -3.45
C ALA A 41 2.68 -1.15 -2.83
N ALA A 42 3.00 -1.90 -1.77
CA ALA A 42 4.30 -1.86 -1.12
C ALA A 42 5.43 -2.23 -2.11
N ALA A 43 5.22 -3.29 -2.91
CA ALA A 43 6.15 -3.69 -3.97
C ALA A 43 6.30 -2.64 -5.08
N SER A 44 5.27 -1.81 -5.30
CA SER A 44 5.27 -0.71 -6.27
C SER A 44 5.90 0.60 -5.75
N GLY A 45 6.41 0.61 -4.52
CA GLY A 45 7.12 1.76 -3.94
C GLY A 45 6.27 2.67 -3.05
N PHE A 46 5.00 2.34 -2.81
CA PHE A 46 4.20 3.04 -1.81
C PHE A 46 4.79 2.86 -0.41
N ALA A 47 4.69 3.93 0.38
CA ALA A 47 5.14 3.95 1.77
C ALA A 47 4.01 3.59 2.76
N ALA A 48 2.75 3.81 2.36
CA ALA A 48 1.58 3.50 3.15
C ALA A 48 0.34 3.36 2.25
N LYS A 49 -0.78 2.98 2.85
CA LYS A 49 -2.12 2.99 2.25
C LYS A 49 -3.12 3.68 3.17
N ALA A 50 -4.02 4.49 2.59
CA ALA A 50 -5.08 5.12 3.36
C ALA A 50 -6.11 4.08 3.85
N CYS A 51 -6.46 4.14 5.14
CA CYS A 51 -7.49 3.30 5.76
C CYS A 51 -8.80 4.10 5.90
N VAL A 52 -9.93 3.49 5.56
CA VAL A 52 -11.27 4.08 5.76
C VAL A 52 -12.05 3.40 6.88
N HIS A 53 -11.56 2.26 7.38
CA HIS A 53 -12.23 1.52 8.44
C HIS A 53 -11.22 0.90 9.42
N PRO A 54 -11.49 0.87 10.75
CA PRO A 54 -10.56 0.32 11.75
C PRO A 54 -10.13 -1.12 11.48
N ARG A 55 -11.00 -1.97 10.91
CA ARG A 55 -10.68 -3.35 10.51
C ARG A 55 -9.52 -3.47 9.51
N GLN A 56 -9.22 -2.41 8.78
CA GLN A 56 -8.15 -2.40 7.77
C GLN A 56 -6.77 -2.12 8.38
N VAL A 57 -6.71 -1.53 9.57
CA VAL A 57 -5.48 -0.99 10.18
C VAL A 57 -4.42 -2.06 10.33
N GLU A 58 -4.77 -3.22 10.92
CA GLU A 58 -3.80 -4.29 11.16
C GLU A 58 -3.25 -4.89 9.86
N VAL A 59 -4.12 -5.08 8.85
CA VAL A 59 -3.72 -5.61 7.55
C VAL A 59 -2.78 -4.65 6.83
N VAL A 60 -3.11 -3.35 6.82
CA VAL A 60 -2.26 -2.32 6.21
C VAL A 60 -0.92 -2.22 6.95
N ARG A 61 -0.93 -2.16 8.30
CA ARG A 61 0.31 -2.11 9.08
C ARG A 61 1.22 -3.29 8.75
N ALA A 62 0.69 -4.51 8.75
CA ALA A 62 1.47 -5.72 8.46
C ALA A 62 2.10 -5.71 7.05
N ALA A 63 1.41 -5.14 6.05
CA ALA A 63 1.95 -5.06 4.70
C ALA A 63 3.02 -3.97 4.52
N PHE A 64 2.96 -2.91 5.33
CA PHE A 64 3.89 -1.77 5.29
C PHE A 64 4.85 -1.72 6.49
N THR A 65 5.02 -2.81 7.26
CA THR A 65 6.12 -2.91 8.23
C THR A 65 7.44 -3.09 7.49
N TRP A 66 8.08 -1.98 7.15
CA TRP A 66 9.44 -2.01 6.61
C TRP A 66 10.39 -2.27 7.78
N ARG A 67 11.08 -3.41 7.72
CA ARG A 67 12.21 -3.74 8.61
C ARG A 67 13.21 -2.58 8.52
N THR A 68 13.61 -2.05 9.66
CA THR A 68 14.41 -0.82 9.88
C THR A 68 15.76 -0.76 9.12
N GLU A 69 16.14 -1.79 8.37
CA GLU A 69 17.45 -1.99 7.73
C GLU A 69 17.57 -1.42 6.30
N ARG A 70 16.66 -0.54 5.87
CA ARG A 70 16.71 0.13 4.55
C ARG A 70 16.62 1.66 4.63
N LEU A 71 17.36 2.26 5.56
CA LEU A 71 17.73 3.68 5.56
C LEU A 71 19.26 3.77 5.63
#